data_AF-A0A939RK79-F1
#
_entry.id   AF-A0A939RK79-F1
#
_cell.length_a   1.000
_cell.length_b   1.000
_cell.length_c   1.000
_cell.angle_alpha   90.00
_cell.angle_beta   90.00
_cell.angle_gamma   90.00
#
_symmetry.space_group_name_H-M   'P 1'
#
loop_
_entity.id
_entity.type
_entity.pdbx_description
1 polymer ?
#
loop_
_entity_poly.entity_id
_entity_poly.type
_entity_poly.pdbx_seq_one_letter_code
_entity_poly.pdbx_strand_id
1 'polypeptide(L)'
;WEVIEHAHKGMEPPQSDKYLLWGLILREERENLPLARFNGDKCRFTLISMNNAKIKDVDGKLQKDKSSERKTSGVLPEEATHFSDAADKIVWTKFGEKLKDKGGSFVPARVGK
;
A
#
# COMPACT_ATOMS: atom_id res chain seq x y z
N TRP A 1 -24.92 20.64 15.29
CA TRP A 1 -24.06 19.62 15.90
C TRP A 1 -22.72 19.66 15.19
N GLU A 2 -21.62 19.64 15.93
CA GLU A 2 -20.27 19.50 15.38
C GLU A 2 -19.94 18.01 15.39
N VAL A 3 -19.69 17.43 14.20
CA VAL A 3 -19.35 16.02 14.05
C VAL A 3 -17.83 15.91 14.03
N ILE A 4 -17.24 15.31 15.06
CA ILE A 4 -15.81 15.03 15.12
C ILE A 4 -15.62 13.55 14.79
N GLU A 5 -15.13 13.26 13.58
CA GLU A 5 -14.82 11.90 13.15
C GLU A 5 -13.56 11.38 13.87
N HIS A 6 -13.75 10.44 14.79
CA HIS A 6 -12.66 9.68 15.38
C HIS A 6 -12.33 8.46 14.50
N ALA A 7 -11.45 8.66 13.51
CA ALA A 7 -10.85 7.54 12.79
C ALA A 7 -9.91 6.76 13.73
N HIS A 8 -10.26 5.52 14.08
CA HIS A 8 -9.38 4.64 14.85
C HIS A 8 -8.06 4.41 14.08
N LYS A 9 -6.90 4.40 14.77
CA LYS A 9 -5.60 4.09 14.14
C LYS A 9 -5.55 2.72 13.43
N GLY A 10 -6.49 1.82 13.74
CA GLY A 10 -6.66 0.52 13.09
C GLY A 10 -7.60 0.53 11.88
N MET A 11 -8.22 1.66 11.53
CA MET A 11 -8.92 1.80 10.26
C MET A 11 -7.92 1.66 9.14
N GLU A 12 -8.19 0.70 8.25
CA GLU A 12 -7.34 0.45 7.11
C GLU A 12 -7.31 1.73 6.24
N PRO A 13 -6.12 2.30 5.99
CA PRO A 13 -6.03 3.55 5.26
C PRO A 13 -6.43 3.36 3.81
N PRO A 14 -6.77 4.47 3.11
CA PRO A 14 -6.98 4.43 1.67
C PRO A 14 -5.81 3.72 0.97
N GLN A 15 -6.14 2.85 0.02
CA GLN A 15 -5.13 2.07 -0.70
C GLN A 15 -4.14 2.97 -1.46
N SER A 16 -4.60 4.15 -1.90
CA SER A 16 -3.79 5.21 -2.51
C SER A 16 -2.65 5.67 -1.58
N ASP A 17 -2.92 5.80 -0.29
CA ASP A 17 -1.97 6.34 0.69
C ASP A 17 -0.88 5.32 0.99
N LYS A 18 -1.25 4.03 1.09
CA LYS A 18 -0.28 2.93 1.20
C LYS A 18 0.63 2.87 -0.01
N TYR A 19 0.05 2.96 -1.21
CA TYR A 19 0.80 2.92 -2.47
C TYR A 19 1.77 4.10 -2.56
N LEU A 20 1.32 5.30 -2.22
CA LEU A 20 2.16 6.49 -2.16
C LEU A 20 3.29 6.34 -1.14
N LEU A 21 2.98 5.85 0.07
CA LEU A 21 3.99 5.64 1.13
C LEU A 21 5.08 4.66 0.69
N TRP A 22 4.71 3.52 0.11
CA TRP A 22 5.68 2.57 -0.45
C TRP A 22 6.49 3.19 -1.59
N GLY A 23 5.86 3.92 -2.50
CA GLY A 23 6.55 4.61 -3.58
C GLY A 23 7.61 5.59 -3.07
N LEU A 24 7.30 6.35 -2.02
CA LEU A 24 8.25 7.27 -1.39
C LEU A 24 9.38 6.55 -0.64
N ILE A 25 9.06 5.49 0.09
CA ILE A 25 10.04 4.68 0.83
C ILE A 25 11.03 3.99 -0.12
N LEU A 26 10.54 3.38 -1.20
CA LEU A 26 11.36 2.63 -2.15
C LEU A 26 12.15 3.53 -3.10
N ARG A 27 11.73 4.79 -3.29
CA ARG A 27 12.50 5.82 -4.01
C ARG A 27 13.63 6.41 -3.18
N GLU A 28 13.53 6.35 -1.86
CA GLU A 28 14.57 6.84 -0.93
C GLU A 28 14.88 8.34 -1.07
N GLU A 29 13.92 9.12 -1.58
CA GLU A 29 14.08 10.55 -1.82
C GLU A 29 13.87 11.41 -0.56
N ARG A 30 13.31 10.83 0.52
CA ARG A 30 12.97 11.56 1.74
C ARG A 30 13.76 11.03 2.95
N GLU A 31 14.59 11.89 3.53
CA GLU A 31 15.38 11.58 4.73
C GLU A 31 14.53 11.23 5.97
N ASN A 32 13.27 11.67 6.02
CA ASN A 32 12.39 11.42 7.15
C ASN A 32 11.64 10.08 7.08
N LEU A 33 11.80 9.32 6.00
CA LEU A 33 11.24 7.98 5.78
C LEU A 33 12.31 6.90 6.00
N PRO A 34 11.91 5.69 6.41
CA PRO A 34 12.86 4.59 6.59
C PRO A 34 13.43 4.12 5.25
N LEU A 35 14.64 3.59 5.29
CA LEU A 35 15.15 2.74 4.21
C LEU A 35 14.54 1.35 4.35
N ALA A 36 13.77 0.92 3.34
CA ALA A 36 13.26 -0.45 3.27
C ALA A 36 14.14 -1.31 2.37
N ARG A 37 14.54 -2.48 2.87
CA ARG A 37 15.29 -3.49 2.13
C ARG A 37 14.67 -4.86 2.40
N PHE A 38 14.62 -5.69 1.36
CA PHE A 38 14.12 -7.06 1.45
C PHE A 38 15.27 -8.01 1.19
N ASN A 39 15.37 -9.08 1.98
CA ASN A 39 16.37 -10.11 1.74
C ASN A 39 15.91 -10.98 0.55
N GLY A 40 16.65 -10.94 -0.57
CA GLY A 40 16.26 -11.67 -1.79
C GLY A 40 16.15 -13.18 -1.61
N ASP A 41 16.96 -13.77 -0.73
CA ASP A 41 17.00 -15.21 -0.50
C ASP A 41 15.89 -15.67 0.45
N LYS A 42 15.68 -14.92 1.54
CA LYS A 42 14.74 -15.29 2.61
C LYS A 42 13.33 -14.76 2.38
N CYS A 43 13.16 -13.71 1.58
CA CYS A 43 11.88 -13.04 1.35
C CYS A 43 11.38 -13.21 -0.09
N ARG A 44 11.75 -14.31 -0.77
CA ARG A 44 11.32 -14.60 -2.15
C ARG A 44 9.81 -14.47 -2.35
N PHE A 45 9.00 -15.07 -1.47
CA PHE A 45 7.54 -15.01 -1.58
C PHE A 45 6.97 -13.61 -1.34
N THR A 46 7.61 -12.81 -0.47
CA THR A 46 7.24 -11.40 -0.29
C THR A 46 7.47 -10.62 -1.58
N LEU A 47 8.61 -10.81 -2.25
CA LEU A 47 8.93 -10.13 -3.51
C LEU A 47 7.97 -10.55 -4.64
N ILE A 48 7.66 -11.84 -4.76
CA ILE A 48 6.68 -12.36 -5.72
C ILE A 48 5.30 -11.76 -5.45
N SER A 49 4.86 -11.80 -4.19
CA SER A 49 3.58 -11.22 -3.75
C SER A 49 3.47 -9.72 -4.07
N MET A 50 4.55 -8.95 -3.85
CA MET A 50 4.59 -7.52 -4.16
C MET A 50 4.53 -7.25 -5.68
N ASN A 51 5.23 -8.03 -6.50
CA ASN A 51 5.14 -7.92 -7.97
C ASN A 51 3.74 -8.27 -8.51
N ASN A 52 3.05 -9.20 -7.85
CA ASN A 52 1.71 -9.62 -8.21
C ASN A 52 0.61 -8.68 -7.67
N ALA A 53 0.93 -7.76 -6.75
CA ALA A 53 -0.01 -6.84 -6.11
C ALA A 53 -0.35 -5.62 -6.99
N LYS A 54 -0.83 -5.88 -8.21
CA LYS A 54 -1.30 -4.83 -9.13
C LYS A 54 -2.51 -4.09 -8.52
N ILE A 55 -2.68 -2.83 -8.91
CA ILE A 55 -3.85 -2.03 -8.53
C ILE A 55 -4.86 -2.06 -9.68
N LYS A 56 -6.15 -2.12 -9.32
CA LYS A 56 -7.29 -1.90 -10.21
C LYS A 56 -8.13 -0.74 -9.71
N ASP A 57 -8.75 -0.04 -10.64
CA ASP A 57 -9.80 0.93 -10.32
C ASP A 57 -11.14 0.17 -10.25
N VAL A 58 -11.83 0.30 -9.13
CA VAL A 58 -13.19 -0.22 -8.93
C VAL A 58 -14.04 0.95 -8.44
N ASP A 59 -14.92 1.43 -9.30
CA ASP A 59 -15.85 2.52 -9.01
C ASP A 59 -15.18 3.81 -8.49
N GLY A 60 -14.04 4.18 -9.09
CA GLY A 60 -13.26 5.37 -8.72
C GLY A 60 -12.43 5.19 -7.45
N LYS A 61 -12.36 3.97 -6.91
CA LYS A 61 -11.51 3.62 -5.76
C LYS A 61 -10.42 2.66 -6.20
N LEU A 62 -9.17 3.05 -5.94
CA LEU A 62 -8.03 2.16 -6.12
C LEU A 62 -8.11 1.01 -5.13
N GLN A 63 -8.07 -0.22 -5.64
CA GLN A 63 -8.04 -1.45 -4.85
C GLN A 63 -6.94 -2.36 -5.37
N LYS A 64 -6.35 -3.20 -4.51
CA LYS A 64 -5.48 -4.27 -5.01
C LYS A 64 -6.28 -5.24 -5.86
N ASP A 65 -5.69 -5.72 -6.94
CA ASP A 65 -6.27 -6.80 -7.71
C ASP A 65 -6.04 -8.14 -7.00
N LYS A 66 -7.06 -8.56 -6.24
CA LYS A 66 -7.10 -9.85 -5.53
C LYS A 66 -7.53 -11.03 -6.42
N SER A 67 -7.46 -10.89 -7.75
CA SER A 67 -7.79 -11.96 -8.69
C SER A 67 -6.90 -13.19 -8.49
N SER A 68 -5.64 -13.00 -8.08
CA SER A 68 -4.68 -14.07 -7.76
C SER A 68 -5.03 -14.86 -6.48
N GLU A 69 -5.78 -14.28 -5.54
CA GLU A 69 -6.24 -14.97 -4.32
C GLU A 69 -7.42 -15.93 -4.60
N ARG A 70 -8.03 -15.87 -5.79
CA ARG A 70 -9.16 -16.74 -6.14
C ARG A 70 -8.68 -18.18 -6.30
N LYS A 71 -9.45 -19.15 -5.81
CA LYS A 71 -9.17 -20.59 -5.96
C LYS A 71 -8.93 -21.03 -7.42
N THR A 72 -9.48 -20.28 -8.38
CA THR A 72 -9.39 -20.54 -9.82
C THR A 72 -8.16 -19.93 -10.49
N SER A 73 -7.33 -19.16 -9.77
CA SER A 73 -6.18 -18.44 -10.36
C SER A 73 -5.01 -19.36 -10.70
N GLY A 74 -4.91 -20.51 -10.04
CA GLY A 74 -3.73 -21.40 -10.11
C GLY A 74 -2.48 -20.85 -9.43
N VAL A 75 -2.56 -19.67 -8.80
CA VAL A 75 -1.47 -19.06 -8.03
C VAL A 75 -1.46 -19.63 -6.62
N LEU A 76 -0.29 -20.02 -6.12
CA LEU A 76 -0.14 -20.48 -4.74
C LEU A 76 -0.49 -19.33 -3.78
N PRO A 77 -1.17 -19.59 -2.65
CA PRO A 77 -1.49 -18.54 -1.67
C PRO A 77 -0.26 -17.73 -1.23
N GLU A 78 0.90 -18.38 -1.13
CA GLU A 78 2.18 -17.77 -0.78
C GLU A 78 2.69 -16.77 -1.84
N GLU A 79 2.23 -16.88 -3.08
CA GLU A 79 2.60 -16.02 -4.21
C GLU A 79 1.51 -14.99 -4.56
N ALA A 80 0.33 -15.10 -3.94
CA ALA A 80 -0.78 -14.16 -4.06
C ALA A 80 -0.52 -12.88 -3.23
N THR A 81 -1.53 -12.03 -3.02
CA THR A 81 -1.35 -10.69 -2.41
C THR A 81 -1.12 -10.68 -0.89
N HIS A 82 -1.14 -11.83 -0.22
CA HIS A 82 -1.11 -11.93 1.25
C HIS A 82 0.12 -11.32 1.92
N PHE A 83 1.34 -11.60 1.42
CA PHE A 83 2.56 -11.03 2.03
C PHE A 83 2.68 -9.53 1.78
N SER A 84 2.23 -9.03 0.62
CA SER A 84 2.17 -7.59 0.36
C SER A 84 1.19 -6.89 1.32
N ASP A 85 0.04 -7.51 1.63
CA ASP A 85 -0.93 -6.97 2.61
C ASP A 85 -0.34 -6.97 4.03
N ALA A 86 0.46 -7.97 4.40
CA ALA A 86 1.16 -7.99 5.68
C ALA A 86 2.22 -6.88 5.78
N ALA A 87 3.00 -6.68 4.72
CA ALA A 87 4.00 -5.62 4.65
C ALA A 87 3.36 -4.22 4.75
N ASP A 88 2.25 -4.00 4.04
CA ASP A 88 1.46 -2.76 4.10
C ASP A 88 1.07 -2.40 5.54
N LYS A 89 0.57 -3.38 6.31
CA LYS A 89 0.14 -3.16 7.70
C LYS A 89 1.30 -2.68 8.56
N ILE A 90 2.44 -3.36 8.48
CA ILE A 90 3.64 -3.01 9.28
C ILE A 90 4.11 -1.60 8.95
N VAL A 91 4.26 -1.29 7.67
CA VAL A 91 4.77 0.01 7.22
C VAL A 91 3.79 1.12 7.52
N TRP A 92 2.50 0.91 7.29
CA TRP A 92 1.48 1.90 7.58
C TRP A 92 1.40 2.22 9.08
N THR A 93 1.33 1.19 9.93
CA THR A 93 1.23 1.40 11.38
C THR A 93 2.45 2.17 11.92
N LYS A 94 3.64 1.96 11.37
CA LYS A 94 4.86 2.63 11.83
C LYS A 94 5.11 4.00 11.22
N PHE A 95 4.73 4.21 9.96
CA PHE A 95 5.18 5.36 9.18
C PHE A 95 4.06 6.12 8.47
N GLY A 96 2.80 5.69 8.57
CA GLY A 96 1.66 6.36 7.94
C GLY A 96 1.46 7.81 8.40
N GLU A 97 1.76 8.12 9.66
CA GLU A 97 1.69 9.50 10.18
C GLU A 97 2.70 10.44 9.49
N LYS A 98 3.85 9.94 9.05
CA LYS A 98 4.88 10.72 8.33
C LYS A 98 4.42 11.20 6.95
N LEU A 99 3.35 10.63 6.41
CA LEU A 99 2.71 11.11 5.19
C LEU A 99 1.92 12.41 5.44
N LYS A 100 1.45 12.64 6.67
CA LYS A 100 0.66 13.82 7.09
C LYS A 100 1.53 14.98 7.57
N ASP A 101 2.75 14.70 8.04
CA ASP A 101 3.65 15.67 8.68
C ASP A 101 4.14 16.83 7.80
N LYS A 102 3.97 16.77 6.47
CA LYS A 102 4.18 17.94 5.60
C LYS A 102 3.10 17.98 4.52
N GLY A 103 2.26 19.02 4.57
CA GLY A 103 1.22 19.27 3.59
C GLY A 103 1.74 19.21 2.16
N GLY A 104 1.01 18.51 1.29
CA GLY A 104 1.11 18.74 -0.16
C GLY A 104 1.63 17.59 -1.03
N SER A 105 1.40 16.32 -0.72
CA SER A 105 1.54 15.25 -1.74
C SER A 105 0.21 14.74 -2.31
N PHE A 106 -0.90 15.44 -2.06
CA PHE A 106 -2.14 15.20 -2.80
C PHE A 106 -1.94 15.67 -4.25
N VAL A 107 -1.89 14.72 -5.18
CA VAL A 107 -2.01 15.02 -6.62
C VAL A 107 -3.47 14.75 -6.99
N PRO A 108 -4.28 15.78 -7.26
CA PRO A 108 -5.65 15.55 -7.73
C PRO A 108 -5.63 14.77 -9.04
N ALA A 109 -6.60 13.86 -9.21
CA ALA A 109 -6.79 13.14 -10.46
C ALA A 109 -6.96 14.14 -11.61
N ARG A 110 -6.11 14.05 -12.63
CA ARG A 110 -6.27 14.83 -13.86
C ARG A 110 -7.37 14.19 -14.70
N VAL A 111 -8.59 14.70 -14.58
CA VAL A 111 -9.66 14.40 -15.54
C VAL A 111 -9.30 15.15 -16.83
N GLY A 112 -8.87 14.39 -17.84
CA GLY A 112 -8.60 14.92 -19.19
C GLY A 112 -9.88 15.47 -19.82
N LYS A 113 -9.73 16.59 -20.54
CA LYS A 113 -10.78 17.23 -21.34
C LYS A 113 -11.12 16.41 -22.58
#